data_AF-A0A662IB32-F1
#
_entry.id   AF-A0A662IB32-F1
#
_cell.length_a   1.000
_cell.length_b   1.000
_cell.length_c   1.000
_cell.angle_alpha   90.00
_cell.angle_beta   90.00
_cell.angle_gamma   90.00
#
_symmetry.space_group_name_H-M   'P 1'
#
loop_
_entity.id
_entity.type
_entity.pdbx_description
1 polymer ?
#
loop_
_entity_poly.entity_id
_entity_poly.type
_entity_poly.pdbx_seq_one_letter_code
_entity_poly.pdbx_strand_id
1 'polypeptide(L)' 'MGVLLCPVCLSRRVVLYLGGYAGKIYKCQDCGYVGPLILEVDEDEYKKLVDKMARHQAQPPVR' A
#
# COMPACT_ATOMS: atom_id res chain seq x y z
N MET A 1 6.85 -12.63 7.79
CA MET A 1 5.44 -12.24 7.98
C MET A 1 5.24 -10.99 7.15
N GLY A 2 4.39 -11.05 6.12
CA GLY A 2 4.25 -9.97 5.15
C GLY A 2 3.52 -8.75 5.71
N VAL A 3 3.87 -7.58 5.20
CA VAL A 3 3.21 -6.30 5.48
C VAL A 3 2.36 -5.92 4.28
N LEU A 4 1.10 -5.58 4.51
CA LEU A 4 0.19 -5.15 3.44
C LEU A 4 0.25 -3.62 3.29
N LEU A 5 0.40 -3.16 2.06
CA LEU A 5 0.50 -1.75 1.71
C LEU A 5 -0.53 -1.38 0.65
N CYS A 6 -0.98 -0.14 0.70
CA CYS A 6 -1.77 0.47 -0.35
C CYS A 6 -0.92 0.64 -1.63
N PRO A 7 -1.41 0.21 -2.81
CA PRO A 7 -0.66 0.35 -4.06
C PRO A 7 -0.53 1.80 -4.53
N VAL A 8 -1.31 2.74 -3.97
CA VAL A 8 -1.34 4.15 -4.39
C VAL A 8 -0.41 5.00 -3.53
N CYS A 9 -0.52 4.89 -2.21
CA CYS A 9 0.19 5.76 -1.27
C CYS A 9 1.19 5.02 -0.37
N LEU A 10 1.30 3.69 -0.51
CA LEU A 10 2.17 2.83 0.31
C LEU A 10 1.88 2.88 1.81
N SER A 11 0.70 3.33 2.21
CA SER A 11 0.25 3.25 3.60
C SER A 11 -0.04 1.81 4.03
N ARG A 12 0.31 1.49 5.28
CA ARG A 12 -0.06 0.25 5.98
C ARG A 12 -1.50 0.24 6.51
N ARG A 13 -2.19 1.39 6.49
CA ARG A 13 -3.57 1.52 6.98
C ARG A 13 -4.57 1.05 5.94
N VAL A 14 -4.48 -0.22 5.58
CA VAL A 14 -5.40 -0.93 4.67
C VAL A 14 -6.23 -1.93 5.47
N VAL A 15 -7.55 -1.90 5.26
CA VAL A 15 -8.51 -2.78 5.93
C VAL A 15 -9.32 -3.55 4.90
N LEU A 16 -9.72 -4.78 5.24
CA LEU A 16 -10.68 -5.53 4.44
C LEU A 16 -12.02 -4.80 4.50
N TYR A 17 -12.52 -4.34 3.35
CA TYR A 17 -13.75 -3.58 3.22
C TYR A 17 -14.93 -4.47 2.84
N LEU A 18 -14.74 -5.33 1.83
CA LEU A 18 -15.71 -6.34 1.42
C LEU A 18 -14.99 -7.67 1.20
N GLY A 19 -15.63 -8.77 1.59
CA GLY A 19 -15.12 -10.12 1.41
C GLY A 19 -16.24 -11.08 1.04
N GLY A 20 -15.91 -12.19 0.38
CA GLY A 20 -16.85 -13.25 0.06
C GLY A 20 -16.54 -13.90 -1.28
N TYR A 21 -17.59 -14.34 -1.99
CA TYR A 21 -17.45 -15.04 -3.27
C TYR A 21 -16.78 -14.17 -4.36
N ALA A 22 -16.93 -12.85 -4.27
CA ALA A 22 -16.30 -11.88 -5.19
C ALA A 22 -14.83 -11.56 -4.85
N GLY A 23 -14.22 -12.28 -3.90
CA GLY A 23 -12.85 -12.03 -3.45
C GLY A 23 -12.75 -11.04 -2.28
N LYS A 24 -11.54 -10.53 -2.04
CA LYS A 24 -11.24 -9.56 -0.97
C LYS A 24 -11.04 -8.19 -1.58
N ILE A 25 -11.83 -7.22 -1.15
CA ILE A 25 -11.67 -5.80 -1.50
C ILE A 25 -11.15 -5.07 -0.27
N TYR A 26 -10.08 -4.32 -0.45
CA TYR A 26 -9.43 -3.55 0.60
C TYR A 26 -9.72 -2.06 0.44
N LYS A 27 -9.77 -1.35 1.56
CA LYS A 27 -9.88 0.11 1.62
C LYS A 27 -8.67 0.69 2.35
N CYS A 28 -8.00 1.64 1.73
CA CYS A 28 -6.98 2.45 2.37
C CYS A 28 -7.64 3.60 3.14
N GLN A 29 -7.23 3.78 4.40
CA GLN A 29 -7.74 4.84 5.25
C GLN A 29 -7.08 6.21 5.00
N ASP A 30 -6.01 6.25 4.20
CA ASP A 30 -5.21 7.48 4.00
C ASP A 30 -5.49 8.18 2.67
N CYS A 31 -5.48 7.44 1.56
CA CYS A 31 -5.75 8.00 0.23
C CYS A 31 -7.14 7.65 -0.32
N GLY A 32 -7.91 6.82 0.39
CA GLY A 32 -9.23 6.41 -0.05
C GLY A 32 -9.27 5.35 -1.16
N TYR A 33 -8.13 4.73 -1.52
CA TYR A 33 -8.09 3.59 -2.45
C TYR A 33 -9.07 2.50 -2.01
N VAL A 34 -9.92 2.01 -2.93
CA VAL A 34 -10.80 0.86 -2.74
C VAL A 34 -10.63 -0.09 -3.91
N GLY A 35 -10.23 -1.33 -3.63
CA GLY A 35 -10.06 -2.32 -4.68
C GLY A 35 -9.44 -3.63 -4.18
N PRO A 36 -9.38 -4.64 -5.05
CA PRO A 36 -8.86 -5.96 -4.69
C PRO A 36 -7.33 -6.02 -4.65
N LEU A 37 -6.63 -5.00 -5.18
CA LEU A 37 -5.18 -5.00 -5.28
C LEU A 37 -4.54 -4.45 -4.01
N ILE A 38 -3.62 -5.20 -3.45
CA ILE A 38 -2.77 -4.81 -2.33
C ILE A 38 -1.33 -5.22 -2.63
N LEU A 39 -0.38 -4.45 -2.10
CA LEU A 39 1.03 -4.83 -2.16
C LEU A 39 1.36 -5.59 -0.89
N GLU A 40 1.78 -6.84 -1.04
CA GLU A 40 2.32 -7.65 0.06
C GLU A 40 3.83 -7.68 -0.10
N VAL A 41 4.54 -7.17 0.91
CA VAL A 41 6.00 -7.12 0.93
C VAL A 41 6.52 -7.67 2.24
N ASP A 42 7.77 -8.13 2.25
CA ASP A 42 8.43 -8.49 3.50
C ASP A 42 8.84 -7.24 4.30
N GLU A 43 9.08 -7.39 5.60
CA GLU A 43 9.46 -6.26 6.46
C GLU A 43 10.76 -5.57 6.00
N ASP A 44 11.73 -6.33 5.50
CA ASP A 44 12.99 -5.79 5.01
C ASP A 44 12.80 -4.98 3.72
N GLU A 45 11.85 -5.39 2.88
CA GLU A 45 11.48 -4.66 1.68
C GLU A 45 10.67 -3.40 2.01
N TYR A 46 9.77 -3.47 2.99
CA TYR A 46 9.06 -2.31 3.52
C TYR A 46 10.03 -1.23 4.02
N LYS A 47 11.04 -1.60 4.82
CA LYS A 47 12.06 -0.65 5.30
C LYS A 47 12.79 0.01 4.13
N LYS A 48 13.21 -0.77 3.13
CA LYS A 48 13.87 -0.24 1.92
C LYS A 48 12.97 0.70 1.13
N LEU A 49 11.67 0.41 1.03
CA LEU A 49 10.70 1.26 0.33
C LEU A 49 10.50 2.59 1.06
N VAL A 50 10.28 2.57 2.38
CA VAL A 50 10.13 3.79 3.19
C VAL A 50 11.39 4.63 3.14
N ASP A 51 12.56 4.00 3.28
CA ASP A 51 13.85 4.66 3.15
C ASP A 51 14.04 5.30 1.77
N LYS A 52 13.68 4.59 0.70
CA LYS A 52 13.74 5.13 -0.67
C LYS A 52 12.79 6.30 -0.83
N MET A 53 11.54 6.21 -0.36
CA MET A 53 10.58 7.31 -0.44
C MET A 53 11.05 8.54 0.33
N ALA A 54 11.61 8.36 1.53
CA ALA A 54 12.18 9.47 2.31
C ALA A 54 13.35 10.14 1.58
N ARG A 55 14.18 9.37 0.86
CA ARG A 55 15.29 9.89 0.05
C ARG A 55 14.83 10.50 -1.28
N HIS A 56 13.77 9.97 -1.89
CA HIS A 56 13.29 10.34 -3.22
C HIS A 56 12.12 11.32 -3.23
N GLN A 57 11.60 11.78 -2.09
CA GLN A 57 10.69 12.93 -1.99
C GLN A 57 11.27 14.25 -2.53
N ALA A 58 12.52 14.26 -3.02
CA ALA A 58 13.10 15.34 -3.82
C ALA A 58 12.79 15.25 -5.33
N GLN A 59 12.05 14.24 -5.81
CA GLN A 59 11.70 14.13 -7.23
C GLN A 59 10.18 14.27 -7.44
N PRO A 60 9.71 15.34 -8.11
CA PRO A 60 8.29 15.58 -8.33
C PRO A 60 7.66 14.43 -9.15
N PRO A 61 6.34 14.20 -9.01
CA PRO A 61 5.64 13.16 -9.75
C PRO A 61 5.88 13.34 -11.25
N VAL A 62 6.26 12.24 -11.91
CA VAL A 62 6.46 12.15 -13.36
C VAL A 62 5.21 12.70 -14.04
N ARG A 63 5.38 13.81 -14.76
CA ARG A 63 4.38 14.43 -15.63
C ARG A 63 4.07 13.55 -16.83
#